data_AF-A0A1E3H2L6-F1
#
_entry.id   AF-A0A1E3H2L6-F1
#
_cell.length_a   1.000
_cell.length_b   1.000
_cell.length_c   1.000
_cell.angle_alpha   90.00
_cell.angle_beta   90.00
_cell.angle_gamma   90.00
#
_symmetry.space_group_name_H-M   'P 1'
#
loop_
_entity.id
_entity.type
_entity.pdbx_description
1 polymer ?
#
loop_
_entity_poly.entity_id
_entity_poly.type
_entity_poly.pdbx_seq_one_letter_code
_entity_poly.pdbx_strand_id
1 'polypeptide(L)'
;MDATIRAERDSLRERARLVVATADLAEKVDLAYRTARDWFGRRLDRGTGTIGPALAERPGRPEHPILLPPREMKRRSAVGLQGRIALLHSLAHIELNAVDLTWDLVARFVDQAMPRSFFDDWVQVASRRPSISRCSTAG
;
A
#
# COMPACT_ATOMS: atom_id res chain seq x y z
N MET A 1 35.08 11.67 0.69
CA MET A 1 34.00 12.54 0.17
C MET A 1 33.50 11.93 -1.12
N ASP A 2 32.61 10.95 -1.06
CA ASP A 2 31.94 10.42 -2.27
C ASP A 2 30.51 9.99 -1.94
N ALA A 3 29.79 10.89 -1.25
CA ALA A 3 28.44 10.69 -0.75
C ALA A 3 27.36 11.27 -1.70
N THR A 4 27.74 11.73 -2.88
CA THR A 4 26.88 12.65 -3.65
C THR A 4 25.94 11.94 -4.63
N ILE A 5 26.16 10.69 -5.06
CA ILE A 5 25.27 10.08 -6.08
C ILE A 5 25.09 8.58 -5.84
N ARG A 6 24.32 8.22 -4.80
CA ARG A 6 23.58 6.95 -4.80
C ARG A 6 22.20 7.23 -5.41
N ALA A 7 22.20 7.70 -6.66
CA ALA A 7 21.00 7.93 -7.47
C ALA A 7 20.09 6.69 -7.45
N GLU A 8 18.79 6.94 -7.30
CA GLU A 8 17.63 6.07 -7.60
C GLU A 8 17.95 4.58 -7.79
N ARG A 9 18.45 3.92 -6.74
CA ARG A 9 18.58 2.47 -6.78
C ARG A 9 17.21 1.85 -6.53
N ASP A 10 16.82 0.96 -7.44
CA ASP A 10 15.63 0.13 -7.31
C ASP A 10 15.74 -0.69 -6.01
N SER A 11 15.07 -0.19 -4.98
CA SER A 11 15.23 -0.62 -3.59
C SER A 11 13.87 -0.77 -2.94
N LEU A 12 13.82 -1.51 -1.83
CA LEU A 12 12.61 -1.69 -1.06
C LEU A 12 12.00 -0.34 -0.63
N ARG A 13 12.84 0.61 -0.21
CA ARG A 13 12.43 1.97 0.16
C ARG A 13 11.69 2.68 -0.97
N GLU A 14 12.32 2.73 -2.15
CA GLU A 14 11.77 3.49 -3.27
C GLU A 14 10.47 2.86 -3.78
N ARG A 15 10.43 1.54 -3.90
CA ARG A 15 9.19 0.85 -4.29
C ARG A 15 8.08 1.00 -3.24
N ALA A 16 8.40 0.91 -1.96
CA ALA A 16 7.43 1.15 -0.89
C ALA A 16 6.86 2.58 -0.96
N ARG A 17 7.72 3.59 -1.20
CA ARG A 17 7.32 4.99 -1.41
C ARG A 17 6.36 5.11 -2.61
N LEU A 18 6.67 4.47 -3.73
CA LEU A 18 5.82 4.47 -4.91
C LEU A 18 4.47 3.80 -4.63
N VAL A 19 4.44 2.64 -3.98
CA VAL A 19 3.18 1.96 -3.60
C VAL A 19 2.29 2.88 -2.76
N VAL A 20 2.86 3.54 -1.75
CA VAL A 20 2.11 4.47 -0.90
C VAL A 20 1.60 5.67 -1.71
N ALA A 21 2.37 6.17 -2.67
CA ALA A 21 2.00 7.34 -3.47
C ALA A 21 0.97 7.05 -4.57
N THR A 22 0.88 5.80 -5.07
CA THR A 22 -0.07 5.43 -6.13
C THR A 22 -1.52 5.63 -5.69
N ALA A 23 -2.31 6.37 -6.46
CA ALA A 23 -3.73 6.61 -6.15
C ALA A 23 -4.65 5.52 -6.73
N ASP A 24 -4.33 4.98 -7.90
CA ASP A 24 -5.11 3.92 -8.54
C ASP A 24 -4.96 2.60 -7.77
N LEU A 25 -6.09 1.96 -7.47
CA LEU A 25 -6.11 0.75 -6.65
C LEU A 25 -5.50 -0.45 -7.37
N ALA A 26 -5.78 -0.61 -8.67
CA ALA A 26 -5.31 -1.76 -9.43
C ALA A 26 -3.79 -1.68 -9.60
N GLU A 27 -3.28 -0.51 -9.96
CA GLU A 27 -1.85 -0.20 -10.06
C GLU A 27 -1.15 -0.36 -8.70
N LYS A 28 -1.73 0.18 -7.62
CA LYS A 28 -1.16 0.05 -6.26
C LYS A 28 -1.01 -1.42 -5.87
N VAL A 29 -2.05 -2.23 -6.08
CA VAL A 29 -2.01 -3.66 -5.77
C VAL A 29 -0.97 -4.37 -6.62
N ASP A 30 -0.93 -4.13 -7.93
CA ASP A 30 0.05 -4.77 -8.80
C ASP A 30 1.49 -4.38 -8.41
N LEU A 31 1.74 -3.11 -8.11
CA LEU A 31 3.04 -2.62 -7.66
C LEU A 31 3.46 -3.23 -6.31
N ALA A 32 2.53 -3.30 -5.34
CA ALA A 32 2.78 -3.96 -4.06
C ALA A 32 3.19 -5.44 -4.25
N TYR A 33 2.49 -6.14 -5.14
CA TYR A 33 2.78 -7.53 -5.48
C TYR A 33 4.15 -7.73 -6.12
N ARG A 34 4.45 -6.94 -7.15
CA ARG A 34 5.75 -6.99 -7.82
C ARG A 34 6.88 -6.68 -6.85
N THR A 35 6.67 -5.71 -5.95
CA THR A 35 7.63 -5.34 -4.91
C THR A 35 7.87 -6.49 -3.94
N ALA A 36 6.82 -7.12 -3.42
CA ALA A 36 6.96 -8.27 -2.52
C ALA A 36 7.68 -9.43 -3.20
N ARG A 37 7.32 -9.76 -4.45
CA ARG A 37 7.98 -10.80 -5.24
C ARG A 37 9.47 -10.52 -5.43
N ASP A 38 9.83 -9.28 -5.75
CA ASP A 38 11.22 -8.90 -6.02
C ASP A 38 12.04 -8.82 -4.72
N TRP A 39 11.42 -8.43 -3.61
CA TRP A 39 12.02 -8.47 -2.27
C TRP A 39 12.36 -9.90 -1.83
N PHE A 40 11.39 -10.83 -1.89
CA PHE A 40 11.62 -12.23 -1.54
C PHE A 40 12.54 -12.95 -2.54
N GLY A 41 12.51 -12.52 -3.81
CA GLY A 41 13.45 -12.96 -4.84
C GLY A 41 14.86 -12.39 -4.71
N ARG A 42 15.16 -11.60 -3.65
CA ARG A 42 16.45 -10.93 -3.42
C ARG A 42 16.92 -10.05 -4.58
N ARG A 43 15.97 -9.49 -5.35
CA ARG A 43 16.24 -8.54 -6.43
C ARG A 43 16.31 -7.09 -5.95
N LEU A 44 15.88 -6.82 -4.72
CA LEU A 44 15.89 -5.51 -4.10
C LEU A 44 16.83 -5.48 -2.89
N ASP A 45 17.63 -4.43 -2.81
CA ASP A 45 18.28 -4.05 -1.56
C ASP A 45 17.33 -3.21 -0.68
N ARG A 46 17.66 -3.01 0.60
CA ARG A 46 16.80 -2.24 1.52
C ARG A 46 16.67 -0.76 1.15
N GLY A 47 17.69 -0.19 0.51
CA GLY A 47 17.82 1.25 0.31
C GLY A 47 18.45 1.99 1.49
N THR A 48 19.08 1.29 2.45
CA THR A 48 19.76 1.91 3.62
C THR A 48 20.77 2.96 3.18
N GLY A 49 20.65 4.18 3.71
CA GLY A 49 21.56 5.29 3.40
C GLY A 49 21.30 5.95 2.04
N THR A 50 20.15 5.65 1.42
CA THR A 50 19.72 6.34 0.20
C THR A 50 19.06 7.65 0.59
N ILE A 51 19.68 8.78 0.24
CA ILE A 51 19.00 10.08 0.28
C ILE A 51 18.12 10.13 -0.97
N GLY A 52 16.81 9.95 -0.77
CA GLY A 52 15.80 9.92 -1.82
C GLY A 52 14.66 10.87 -1.47
N PRO A 53 13.67 11.03 -2.36
CA PRO A 53 12.54 11.94 -2.14
C PRO A 53 11.88 11.68 -0.79
N ALA A 54 11.37 12.74 -0.17
CA ALA A 54 10.60 12.59 1.07
C ALA A 54 9.40 11.67 0.82
N LEU A 55 9.05 10.89 1.85
CA LEU A 55 7.82 10.13 1.85
C LEU A 55 6.62 11.08 1.79
N ALA A 56 5.60 10.72 1.03
CA ALA A 56 4.35 11.46 1.03
C ALA A 56 3.78 11.49 2.46
N GLU A 57 3.26 12.63 2.89
CA GLU A 57 2.62 12.75 4.21
C GLU A 57 1.34 11.91 4.32
N ARG A 58 0.72 11.59 3.18
CA ARG A 58 -0.50 10.79 3.09
C ARG A 58 -0.39 9.78 1.95
N PRO A 59 -0.93 8.57 2.11
CA PRO A 59 -1.08 7.64 1.01
C PRO A 59 -1.91 8.25 -0.12
N GLY A 60 -1.52 7.95 -1.36
CA GLY A 60 -2.30 8.22 -2.55
C GLY A 60 -3.67 7.59 -2.41
N ARG A 61 -4.71 8.39 -2.61
CA ARG A 61 -6.10 7.96 -2.62
C ARG A 61 -6.73 8.35 -3.95
N PRO A 62 -7.67 7.56 -4.48
CA PRO A 62 -8.47 7.99 -5.61
C PRO A 62 -9.11 9.36 -5.33
N GLU A 63 -9.15 10.22 -6.35
CA GLU A 63 -9.62 11.60 -6.20
C GLU A 63 -11.06 11.70 -5.68
N HIS A 64 -11.89 10.68 -5.90
CA HIS A 64 -13.30 10.68 -5.53
C HIS A 64 -13.62 9.57 -4.52
N PRO A 65 -13.52 9.85 -3.20
CA PRO A 65 -14.48 9.26 -2.28
C PRO A 65 -15.85 9.79 -2.70
N ILE A 66 -16.81 8.93 -3.06
CA ILE A 66 -18.20 9.36 -3.27
C ILE A 66 -18.74 9.80 -1.90
N LEU A 67 -18.62 11.08 -1.59
CA LEU A 67 -19.11 11.68 -0.35
C LEU A 67 -20.62 11.91 -0.50
N LEU A 68 -21.41 10.97 0.04
CA LEU A 68 -22.85 11.18 0.18
C LEU A 68 -23.12 12.07 1.40
N PRO A 69 -23.98 13.10 1.27
CA PRO A 69 -24.49 13.86 2.42
C PRO A 69 -25.03 12.93 3.51
N PRO A 70 -24.91 13.25 4.82
CA PRO A 70 -25.39 12.39 5.90
C PRO A 70 -26.87 11.97 5.81
N ARG A 71 -27.70 12.78 5.14
CA ARG A 71 -29.12 12.49 4.87
C ARG A 71 -29.34 11.51 3.72
N GLU A 72 -28.37 11.39 2.82
CA GLU A 72 -28.34 10.46 1.69
C GLU A 72 -27.57 9.17 2.01
N MET A 73 -26.86 9.14 3.15
CA MET A 73 -26.33 7.90 3.69
C MET A 73 -27.49 6.98 4.08
N LYS A 74 -27.75 5.96 3.26
CA LYS A 74 -28.69 4.88 3.61
C LYS A 74 -28.31 4.34 4.99
N ARG A 75 -29.30 4.29 5.92
CA ARG A 75 -29.11 3.67 7.24
C ARG A 75 -28.48 2.29 7.04
N ARG A 76 -27.36 2.04 7.73
CA ARG A 76 -26.62 0.77 7.67
C ARG A 76 -27.48 -0.33 8.31
N SER A 77 -28.32 -0.97 7.51
CA SER A 77 -28.91 -2.26 7.86
C SER A 77 -27.90 -3.34 7.50
N ALA A 78 -27.46 -4.12 8.47
CA ALA A 78 -26.64 -5.32 8.23
C ALA A 78 -27.46 -6.50 7.65
N VAL A 79 -28.77 -6.30 7.43
CA VAL A 79 -29.72 -7.34 7.01
C VAL A 79 -30.01 -7.20 5.51
N GLY A 80 -29.93 -8.34 4.79
CA GLY A 80 -30.22 -8.42 3.35
C GLY A 80 -29.02 -8.16 2.44
N LEU A 81 -29.23 -8.21 1.13
CA LEU A 81 -28.17 -8.07 0.10
C LEU A 81 -27.39 -6.76 0.22
N GLN A 82 -28.09 -5.66 0.46
CA GLN A 82 -27.48 -4.32 0.60
C GLN A 82 -26.55 -4.21 1.82
N GLY A 83 -26.92 -4.85 2.94
CA GLY A 83 -26.07 -4.92 4.14
C GLY A 83 -24.79 -5.72 3.91
N ARG A 84 -24.86 -6.83 3.16
CA ARG A 84 -23.69 -7.62 2.77
C ARG A 84 -22.74 -6.83 1.86
N ILE A 85 -23.27 -6.09 0.89
CA ILE A 85 -22.48 -5.22 0.00
C ILE A 85 -21.75 -4.15 0.82
N ALA A 86 -22.45 -3.49 1.76
CA ALA A 86 -21.85 -2.48 2.63
C ALA A 86 -20.76 -3.06 3.55
N LEU A 87 -20.94 -4.29 4.04
CA LEU A 87 -19.92 -4.99 4.83
C LEU A 87 -18.68 -5.31 3.99
N LEU A 88 -18.87 -5.85 2.78
CA LEU A 88 -17.77 -6.15 1.85
C LEU A 88 -16.99 -4.89 1.49
N HIS A 89 -17.69 -3.78 1.22
CA HIS A 89 -17.06 -2.49 0.94
C HIS A 89 -16.26 -1.97 2.15
N SER A 90 -16.80 -2.11 3.36
CA SER A 90 -16.10 -1.70 4.59
C SER A 90 -14.84 -2.54 4.83
N LEU A 91 -14.92 -3.85 4.62
CA LEU A 91 -13.78 -4.76 4.72
C LEU A 91 -12.70 -4.39 3.69
N ALA A 92 -13.11 -4.08 2.46
CA ALA A 92 -12.18 -3.66 1.42
C ALA A 92 -11.38 -2.39 1.78
N HIS A 93 -12.02 -1.39 2.40
CA HIS A 93 -11.32 -0.21 2.90
C HIS A 93 -10.35 -0.53 4.04
N ILE A 94 -10.71 -1.47 4.94
CA ILE A 94 -9.80 -1.94 6.00
C ILE A 94 -8.58 -2.62 5.36
N GLU A 95 -8.78 -3.48 4.37
CA GLU A 95 -7.69 -4.15 3.65
C GLU A 95 -6.78 -3.15 2.92
N LEU A 96 -7.35 -2.16 2.24
CA LEU A 96 -6.58 -1.12 1.56
C LEU A 96 -5.75 -0.28 2.55
N ASN A 97 -6.36 0.15 3.66
CA ASN A 97 -5.64 0.87 4.70
C ASN A 97 -4.52 0.02 5.31
N ALA A 98 -4.71 -1.30 5.47
CA ALA A 98 -3.67 -2.19 5.95
C ALA A 98 -2.47 -2.27 5.00
N VAL A 99 -2.71 -2.32 3.68
CA VAL A 99 -1.66 -2.27 2.66
C VAL A 99 -0.90 -0.93 2.74
N ASP A 100 -1.62 0.20 2.75
CA ASP A 100 -1.01 1.53 2.84
C ASP A 100 -0.14 1.68 4.09
N LEU A 101 -0.65 1.28 5.26
CA LEU A 101 0.08 1.33 6.53
C LEU A 101 1.33 0.46 6.51
N THR A 102 1.24 -0.73 5.91
CA THR A 102 2.37 -1.66 5.88
C THR A 102 3.52 -1.12 5.03
N TRP A 103 3.21 -0.58 3.84
CA TRP A 103 4.24 0.00 2.97
C TRP A 103 4.79 1.32 3.51
N ASP A 104 3.95 2.15 4.16
CA ASP A 104 4.40 3.36 4.85
C ASP A 104 5.40 3.03 5.97
N LEU A 105 5.11 2.00 6.78
CA LEU A 105 6.01 1.53 7.81
C LEU A 105 7.32 1.01 7.23
N VAL A 106 7.27 0.16 6.19
CA VAL A 106 8.49 -0.31 5.50
C VAL A 106 9.34 0.87 5.04
N ALA A 107 8.73 1.85 4.36
CA ALA A 107 9.44 3.00 3.81
C ALA A 107 10.04 3.93 4.88
N ARG A 108 9.43 4.03 6.07
CA ARG A 108 9.94 4.85 7.19
C ARG A 108 11.08 4.18 7.96
N PHE A 109 11.07 2.85 8.06
CA PHE A 109 12.02 2.11 8.91
C PHE A 109 13.24 1.56 8.17
N VAL A 110 13.31 1.64 6.84
CA VAL A 110 14.47 1.18 6.04
C VAL A 110 15.80 1.84 6.40
N ASP A 111 15.80 3.08 6.91
CA ASP A 111 17.02 3.78 7.35
C ASP A 111 17.40 3.49 8.80
N GLN A 112 16.55 2.74 9.53
CA GLN A 112 16.84 2.27 10.88
C GLN A 112 17.63 0.96 10.84
N ALA A 113 18.41 0.71 11.89
CA ALA A 113 19.18 -0.52 12.04
C ALA A 113 18.30 -1.72 12.43
N MET A 114 17.38 -2.10 11.54
CA MET A 114 16.45 -3.21 11.72
C MET A 114 16.95 -4.49 11.02
N PRO A 115 16.72 -5.68 11.61
CA PRO A 115 17.04 -6.94 10.96
C PRO A 115 16.19 -7.10 9.69
N ARG A 116 16.69 -7.88 8.72
CA ARG A 116 15.94 -8.12 7.47
C ARG A 116 14.58 -8.77 7.72
N SER A 117 14.50 -9.65 8.73
CA SER A 117 13.26 -10.33 9.13
C SER A 117 12.12 -9.38 9.45
N PHE A 118 12.42 -8.22 10.06
CA PHE A 118 11.41 -7.19 10.29
C PHE A 118 10.73 -6.77 8.99
N PHE A 119 11.51 -6.52 7.93
CA PHE A 119 10.96 -6.17 6.62
C PHE A 119 10.33 -7.38 5.93
N ASP A 120 10.85 -8.59 6.11
CA ASP A 120 10.24 -9.81 5.59
C ASP A 120 8.81 -10.00 6.13
N ASP A 121 8.61 -9.82 7.44
CA ASP A 121 7.31 -9.97 8.09
C ASP A 121 6.29 -8.95 7.55
N TRP A 122 6.70 -7.68 7.43
CA TRP A 122 5.83 -6.63 6.88
C TRP A 122 5.56 -6.82 5.39
N VAL A 123 6.57 -7.14 4.59
CA VAL A 123 6.38 -7.41 3.15
C VAL A 123 5.50 -8.63 2.94
N GLN A 124 5.56 -9.63 3.83
CA GLN A 124 4.65 -10.77 3.79
C GLN A 124 3.19 -10.36 4.01
N VAL A 125 2.92 -9.52 5.01
CA VAL A 125 1.57 -8.96 5.25
C VAL A 125 1.08 -8.17 4.04
N ALA A 126 1.96 -7.32 3.48
CA ALA A 126 1.65 -6.50 2.31
C ALA A 126 1.46 -7.30 1.01
N SER A 127 2.03 -8.51 0.92
CA SER A 127 1.90 -9.39 -0.25
C SER A 127 0.51 -10.00 -0.39
N ARG A 128 -0.38 -9.86 0.59
CA ARG A 128 -1.73 -10.41 0.53
C ARG A 128 -2.60 -9.61 -0.44
N ARG A 129 -3.33 -10.30 -1.32
CA ARG A 129 -4.20 -9.64 -2.33
C ARG A 129 -5.39 -9.10 -1.58
N PRO A 130 -5.66 -7.80 -1.65
CA PRO A 130 -6.95 -7.29 -1.22
C PRO A 130 -8.03 -7.99 -2.03
N SER A 131 -9.07 -8.45 -1.35
CA SER A 131 -10.26 -9.07 -1.94
C SER A 131 -10.92 -8.14 -2.97
N ILE A 132 -10.77 -6.82 -2.80
CA ILE A 132 -11.30 -5.77 -3.69
C ILE A 132 -10.66 -5.73 -5.10
N SER A 133 -9.46 -6.29 -5.29
CA SER A 133 -8.80 -6.33 -6.62
C SER A 133 -9.57 -7.15 -7.68
N ARG A 134 -10.62 -7.88 -7.27
CA ARG A 134 -11.52 -8.64 -8.15
C ARG A 134 -12.85 -7.93 -8.46
N CYS A 135 -13.15 -6.81 -7.78
CA CYS A 135 -14.42 -6.09 -7.97
C CYS A 135 -14.38 -5.10 -9.15
N SER A 136 -13.20 -4.70 -9.62
CA SER A 136 -13.05 -3.71 -10.71
C SER A 136 -13.38 -4.23 -12.11
N THR A 137 -13.67 -5.53 -12.28
CA THR A 137 -13.97 -6.14 -13.59
C THR A 137 -15.46 -6.47 -13.77
N ALA A 138 -16.31 -6.03 -12.84
CA ALA A 138 -17.76 -6.15 -12.93
C ALA A 138 -18.38 -4.75 -12.99
N GLY A 139 -18.23 -4.10 -14.13
CA GLY A 139 -18.86 -2.83 -14.49
C GLY A 139 -19.14 -2.82 -15.98
#